data_AF-X6LER9-F1
#
_entry.id   AF-X6LER9-F1
#
_cell.length_a   1.000
_cell.length_b   1.000
_cell.length_c   1.000
_cell.angle_alpha   90.00
_cell.angle_beta   90.00
_cell.angle_gamma   90.00
#
_symmetry.space_group_name_H-M   'P 1'
#
loop_
_entity.id
_entity.type
_entity.pdbx_description
1 polymer ?
#
loop_
_entity_poly.entity_id
_entity_poly.type
_entity_poly.pdbx_seq_one_letter_code
_entity_poly.pdbx_strand_id
1 'polypeptide(L)'
;ENEIEKLSFHHQKFLDIFENELYPDVKSRISISLKDIDNLIQSYVELNKKSWMKGVKDIEKILFQKSNYSHSLSFWRQDSVNNQMLLDFTFFSPPTTCFVLRYLMTYQREELNEKFKNGPIQILLFKMN
;
A
#
# COMPACT_ATOMS: atom_id res chain seq x y z
N GLU A 1 21.11 2.78 -21.27
CA GLU A 1 20.38 3.44 -20.17
C GLU A 1 20.14 2.44 -19.05
N ASN A 2 20.43 2.83 -17.80
CA ASN A 2 20.28 1.97 -16.64
C ASN A 2 18.78 1.91 -16.28
N GLU A 3 18.17 0.71 -16.28
CA GLU A 3 16.76 0.50 -15.91
C GLU A 3 16.37 1.21 -14.60
N ILE A 4 17.31 1.37 -13.66
CA ILE A 4 17.10 2.09 -12.40
C ILE A 4 16.89 3.58 -12.64
N GLU A 5 17.67 4.21 -13.52
CA GLU A 5 17.54 5.63 -13.86
C GLU A 5 16.19 5.89 -14.52
N LYS A 6 15.77 5.01 -15.43
CA LYS A 6 14.47 5.10 -16.10
C LYS A 6 13.31 5.00 -15.11
N LEU A 7 13.35 4.01 -14.20
CA LEU A 7 12.32 3.87 -13.15
C LEU A 7 12.29 5.08 -12.20
N SER A 8 13.47 5.59 -11.82
CA SER A 8 13.57 6.78 -10.96
C SER A 8 12.98 8.02 -11.63
N PHE A 9 13.27 8.20 -12.93
CA PHE A 9 12.69 9.30 -13.72
C PHE A 9 11.17 9.21 -13.80
N HIS A 10 10.62 8.04 -14.12
CA HIS A 10 9.17 7.85 -14.18
C HIS A 10 8.48 8.00 -12.82
N HIS A 11 9.12 7.51 -11.75
CA HIS A 11 8.62 7.69 -10.39
C HIS A 11 8.57 9.17 -10.01
N GLN A 12 9.64 9.94 -10.27
CA GLN A 12 9.64 11.38 -9.98
C GLN A 12 8.57 12.11 -10.78
N LYS A 13 8.43 11.83 -12.07
CA LYS A 13 7.36 12.38 -12.92
C LYS A 13 5.96 12.07 -12.36
N PHE A 14 5.75 10.85 -11.87
CA PHE A 14 4.49 10.47 -11.24
C PHE A 14 4.25 11.30 -9.97
N LEU A 15 5.25 11.44 -9.09
CA LEU A 15 5.12 12.25 -7.88
C LEU A 15 4.84 13.72 -8.20
N ASP A 16 5.51 14.28 -9.20
CA ASP A 16 5.30 15.67 -9.61
C ASP A 16 3.83 15.91 -10.04
N ILE A 17 3.26 15.00 -10.83
CA ILE A 17 1.85 15.06 -11.23
C ILE A 17 0.93 14.84 -10.03
N PHE A 18 1.23 13.84 -9.21
CA PHE A 18 0.41 13.48 -8.05
C PHE A 18 0.31 14.63 -7.05
N GLU A 19 1.44 15.24 -6.69
CA GLU A 19 1.52 16.27 -5.66
C GLU A 19 1.19 17.68 -6.17
N ASN A 20 1.45 18.01 -7.45
CA ASN A 20 1.24 19.37 -7.94
C ASN A 20 0.00 19.53 -8.82
N GLU A 21 -0.47 18.47 -9.47
CA GLU A 21 -1.64 18.54 -10.38
C GLU A 21 -2.88 17.92 -9.74
N LEU A 22 -2.78 16.68 -9.24
CA LEU A 22 -3.92 15.99 -8.62
C LEU A 22 -4.22 16.50 -7.22
N TYR A 23 -3.17 16.77 -6.44
CA TYR A 23 -3.27 17.12 -5.03
C TYR A 23 -2.42 18.34 -4.64
N PRO A 24 -2.58 19.51 -5.32
CA PRO A 24 -1.73 20.70 -5.13
C PRO A 24 -1.67 21.20 -3.68
N ASP A 25 -2.71 20.94 -2.89
CA ASP A 25 -2.84 21.38 -1.50
C ASP A 25 -2.26 20.39 -0.47
N VAL A 26 -1.44 19.42 -0.90
CA VAL A 26 -0.78 18.42 -0.03
C VAL A 26 0.06 19.03 1.09
N LYS A 27 0.36 20.33 1.07
CA LYS A 27 0.98 21.02 2.23
C LYS A 27 0.04 21.11 3.43
N SER A 28 -1.27 20.96 3.20
CA SER A 28 -2.32 20.80 4.20
C SER A 28 -2.79 19.33 4.24
N ARG A 29 -3.46 18.92 5.32
CA ARG A 29 -4.01 17.56 5.41
C ARG A 29 -5.20 17.42 4.46
N ILE A 30 -5.07 16.62 3.41
CA ILE A 30 -6.06 16.43 2.35
C ILE A 30 -6.63 15.02 2.33
N SER A 31 -7.89 14.86 1.97
CA SER A 31 -8.47 13.52 1.75
C SER A 31 -8.12 13.03 0.36
N ILE A 32 -7.63 11.81 0.23
CA ILE A 32 -7.30 11.21 -1.07
C ILE A 32 -8.02 9.88 -1.28
N SER A 33 -8.29 9.55 -2.54
CA SER A 33 -9.04 8.34 -2.88
C SER A 33 -8.23 7.08 -2.57
N LEU A 34 -8.89 5.96 -2.23
CA LEU A 34 -8.21 4.68 -2.03
C LEU A 34 -7.46 4.22 -3.29
N LYS A 35 -7.99 4.58 -4.47
CA LYS A 35 -7.36 4.23 -5.75
C LYS A 35 -6.06 5.00 -5.95
N ASP A 36 -6.04 6.28 -5.58
CA ASP A 36 -4.83 7.11 -5.69
C ASP A 36 -3.78 6.74 -4.65
N ILE A 37 -4.19 6.32 -3.45
CA ILE A 37 -3.29 5.68 -2.48
C ILE A 37 -2.64 4.43 -3.07
N ASP A 38 -3.43 3.52 -3.66
CA ASP A 38 -2.90 2.32 -4.29
C ASP A 38 -1.91 2.66 -5.41
N ASN A 39 -2.24 3.63 -6.27
CA ASN A 39 -1.33 4.10 -7.33
C ASN A 39 -0.03 4.67 -6.74
N LEU A 40 -0.11 5.45 -5.67
CA LEU A 40 1.06 6.02 -4.98
C LEU A 40 1.94 4.90 -4.40
N ILE A 41 1.36 3.96 -3.67
CA ILE A 41 2.10 2.81 -3.11
C ILE A 41 2.72 1.98 -4.25
N GLN A 42 1.96 1.67 -5.29
CA GLN A 42 2.43 0.91 -6.45
C GLN A 42 3.64 1.58 -7.11
N SER A 43 3.66 2.91 -7.21
CA SER A 43 4.80 3.65 -7.77
C SER A 43 6.10 3.41 -6.98
N TYR A 44 6.02 3.33 -5.65
CA TYR A 44 7.16 3.01 -4.78
C TYR A 44 7.56 1.53 -4.86
N VAL A 45 6.57 0.62 -4.98
CA VAL A 45 6.81 -0.81 -5.17
C VAL A 45 7.59 -1.05 -6.47
N GLU A 46 7.17 -0.44 -7.58
CA GLU A 46 7.82 -0.57 -8.88
C GLU A 46 9.23 0.01 -8.90
N LEU A 47 9.43 1.20 -8.30
CA LEU A 47 10.75 1.80 -8.13
C LEU A 47 11.72 0.85 -7.40
N ASN A 48 11.21 0.17 -6.37
CA ASN A 48 12.01 -0.67 -5.49
C ASN A 48 11.93 -2.17 -5.83
N LYS A 49 11.42 -2.57 -7.01
CA LYS A 49 11.18 -3.99 -7.33
C LYS A 49 12.41 -4.89 -7.24
N LYS A 50 13.62 -4.35 -7.48
CA LYS A 50 14.90 -5.08 -7.33
C LYS A 50 15.32 -5.26 -5.86
N SER A 51 14.84 -4.41 -4.96
CA SER A 51 15.21 -4.40 -3.53
C SER A 51 14.06 -3.82 -2.71
N TRP A 52 12.99 -4.60 -2.57
CA TRP A 52 11.72 -4.14 -1.99
C TRP A 52 11.88 -3.51 -0.59
N MET A 53 12.85 -3.98 0.21
CA MET A 53 13.14 -3.45 1.55
C MET A 53 13.48 -1.95 1.54
N LYS A 54 14.04 -1.43 0.43
CA LYS A 54 14.34 -0.01 0.29
C LYS A 54 13.08 0.86 0.27
N GLY A 55 11.97 0.33 -0.26
CA GLY A 55 10.69 1.04 -0.33
C GLY A 55 9.83 0.94 0.93
N VAL A 56 10.22 0.14 1.94
CA VAL A 56 9.40 -0.09 3.14
C VAL A 56 9.12 1.21 3.89
N LYS A 57 10.15 2.04 4.13
CA LYS A 57 9.99 3.28 4.88
C LYS A 57 9.05 4.27 4.19
N ASP A 58 9.14 4.40 2.88
CA ASP A 58 8.29 5.30 2.11
C ASP A 58 6.83 4.83 2.12
N ILE A 59 6.62 3.51 2.01
CA ILE A 59 5.27 2.92 2.04
C ILE A 59 4.67 2.97 3.45
N GLU A 60 5.45 2.73 4.51
CA GLU A 60 4.99 2.91 5.89
C GLU A 60 4.60 4.36 6.19
N LYS A 61 5.33 5.33 5.61
CA LYS A 61 4.97 6.74 5.73
C LYS A 61 3.61 7.03 5.12
N ILE A 62 3.29 6.40 4.00
CA ILE A 62 1.96 6.50 3.37
C ILE A 62 0.91 5.84 4.26
N LEU A 63 1.15 4.61 4.72
CA LEU A 63 0.17 3.78 5.41
C LEU A 63 -0.14 4.18 6.86
N PHE A 64 0.89 4.55 7.64
CA PHE A 64 0.80 4.58 9.11
C PHE A 64 1.26 5.88 9.74
N GLN A 65 2.06 6.70 9.04
CA GLN A 65 2.54 7.96 9.60
C GLN A 65 1.58 9.13 9.31
N LYS A 66 1.90 10.28 9.90
CA LYS A 66 1.28 11.58 9.61
C LYS A 66 1.68 12.05 8.21
N SER A 67 1.33 11.27 7.18
CA SER A 67 1.32 11.80 5.82
C SER A 67 0.33 12.96 5.78
N ASN A 68 0.52 13.86 4.82
CA ASN A 68 -0.46 14.91 4.59
C ASN A 68 -1.74 14.35 3.93
N TYR A 69 -1.82 13.04 3.77
CA TYR A 69 -2.94 12.33 3.20
C TYR A 69 -3.80 11.72 4.31
N SER A 70 -5.06 12.14 4.36
CA SER A 70 -6.10 11.45 5.11
C SER A 70 -6.73 10.40 4.21
N HIS A 71 -6.69 9.14 4.61
CA HIS A 71 -7.34 8.03 3.90
C HIS A 71 -7.95 7.04 4.89
N SER A 72 -8.95 6.30 4.44
CA SER A 72 -9.59 5.21 5.19
C SER A 72 -8.99 3.84 4.87
N LEU A 73 -7.84 3.79 4.16
CA LEU A 73 -7.21 2.53 3.79
C LEU A 73 -6.90 1.69 5.03
N SER A 74 -7.49 0.51 5.08
CA SER A 74 -7.17 -0.55 6.02
C SER A 74 -7.18 -1.86 5.26
N PHE A 75 -6.13 -2.66 5.42
CA PHE A 75 -6.14 -4.04 4.96
C PHE A 75 -6.69 -5.00 6.02
N TRP A 76 -6.86 -4.55 7.27
CA TRP A 76 -7.54 -5.32 8.30
C TRP A 76 -9.04 -5.09 8.19
N ARG A 77 -9.82 -6.16 8.01
CA ARG A 77 -11.29 -6.11 8.02
C ARG A 77 -11.85 -7.19 8.91
N GLN A 78 -12.87 -6.82 9.68
CA GLN A 78 -13.72 -7.79 10.37
C GLN A 78 -14.86 -8.18 9.42
N ASP A 79 -15.00 -9.47 9.16
CA ASP A 79 -16.14 -10.00 8.41
C ASP A 79 -17.43 -9.79 9.22
N SER A 80 -18.41 -9.15 8.60
CA SER A 80 -19.71 -8.86 9.21
C SER A 80 -20.55 -10.11 9.50
N VAL A 81 -20.27 -11.23 8.83
CA VAL A 81 -21.09 -12.45 8.95
C VAL A 81 -20.62 -13.33 10.11
N ASN A 82 -19.31 -13.52 10.26
CA ASN A 82 -18.74 -14.48 11.20
C ASN A 82 -17.81 -13.83 12.26
N ASN A 83 -17.68 -12.49 12.24
CA ASN A 83 -16.78 -11.70 13.10
C ASN A 83 -15.29 -12.11 13.04
N GLN A 84 -14.87 -12.84 12.02
CA GLN A 84 -13.47 -13.23 11.81
C GLN A 84 -12.69 -12.08 11.17
N MET A 85 -11.41 -11.99 11.54
CA MET A 85 -10.48 -11.10 10.88
C MET A 85 -10.09 -11.67 9.52
N LEU A 86 -10.05 -10.81 8.50
CA LEU A 86 -9.51 -11.12 7.18
C LEU A 86 -8.62 -9.97 6.68
N LEU A 87 -7.76 -10.28 5.72
CA LEU A 87 -7.02 -9.29 4.96
C LEU A 87 -7.86 -8.87 3.75
N ASP A 88 -8.30 -7.62 3.70
CA ASP A 88 -9.06 -7.04 2.59
C ASP A 88 -8.13 -6.26 1.65
N PHE A 89 -7.90 -6.82 0.48
CA PHE A 89 -7.08 -6.21 -0.57
C PHE A 89 -7.90 -5.84 -1.81
N THR A 90 -9.22 -5.66 -1.65
CA THR A 90 -10.12 -5.33 -2.76
C THR A 90 -9.75 -4.02 -3.47
N PHE A 91 -9.08 -3.09 -2.78
CA PHE A 91 -8.65 -1.82 -3.36
C PHE A 91 -7.20 -1.80 -3.83
N PHE A 92 -6.43 -2.86 -3.59
CA PHE A 92 -5.03 -2.91 -3.99
C PHE A 92 -4.86 -3.56 -5.36
N SER A 93 -3.93 -3.01 -6.13
CA SER A 93 -3.40 -3.68 -7.30
C SER A 93 -2.64 -4.96 -6.91
N PRO A 94 -2.42 -5.91 -7.84
CA PRO A 94 -1.64 -7.10 -7.56
C PRO A 94 -0.21 -6.81 -7.06
N PRO A 95 0.57 -5.84 -7.61
CA PRO A 95 1.88 -5.48 -7.08
C PRO A 95 1.82 -5.00 -5.63
N THR A 96 0.86 -4.12 -5.32
CA THR A 96 0.66 -3.61 -3.95
C THR A 96 0.28 -4.74 -3.00
N THR A 97 -0.64 -5.62 -3.41
CA THR A 97 -1.08 -6.79 -2.62
C THR A 97 0.11 -7.69 -2.26
N CYS A 98 0.93 -8.05 -3.25
CA CYS A 98 2.13 -8.86 -3.04
C CYS A 98 3.13 -8.19 -2.10
N PHE A 99 3.32 -6.88 -2.24
CA PHE A 99 4.18 -6.11 -1.34
C PHE A 99 3.64 -6.13 0.10
N VAL A 100 2.36 -5.81 0.30
CA VAL A 100 1.74 -5.76 1.64
C VAL A 100 1.77 -7.14 2.29
N LEU A 101 1.46 -8.22 1.57
CA LEU A 101 1.58 -9.58 2.09
C LEU A 101 3.01 -9.88 2.55
N ARG A 102 4.01 -9.56 1.72
CA ARG A 102 5.42 -9.74 2.07
C ARG A 102 5.82 -8.92 3.30
N TYR A 103 5.37 -7.67 3.35
CA TYR A 103 5.59 -6.77 4.48
C TYR A 103 5.01 -7.35 5.76
N LEU A 104 3.74 -7.76 5.76
CA LEU A 104 3.06 -8.33 6.94
C LEU A 104 3.78 -9.59 7.44
N MET A 105 4.10 -10.52 6.54
CA MET A 105 4.79 -11.76 6.89
C MET A 105 6.23 -11.54 7.40
N THR A 106 6.84 -10.39 7.10
CA THR A 106 8.22 -10.06 7.49
C THR A 106 8.27 -9.21 8.77
N TYR A 107 7.51 -8.12 8.80
CA TYR A 107 7.60 -7.08 9.85
C TYR A 107 6.43 -7.13 10.84
N GLN A 108 5.28 -7.71 10.47
CA GLN A 108 4.10 -7.80 11.34
C GLN A 108 3.67 -9.25 11.59
N ARG A 109 4.64 -10.18 11.61
CA ARG A 109 4.36 -11.62 11.76
C ARG A 109 3.70 -11.96 13.10
N GLU A 110 4.13 -11.30 14.17
CA GLU A 110 3.56 -11.52 15.51
C GLU A 110 2.10 -11.05 15.54
N GLU A 111 1.82 -9.85 15.04
CA GLU A 111 0.45 -9.33 14.93
C GLU A 111 -0.45 -10.21 14.05
N LEU A 112 0.07 -10.72 12.92
CA LEU A 112 -0.63 -11.71 12.10
C LEU A 112 -0.98 -12.97 12.91
N ASN A 113 0.00 -13.53 13.63
CA ASN A 113 -0.21 -14.74 14.43
C ASN A 113 -1.25 -14.52 15.53
N GLU A 114 -1.25 -13.36 16.18
CA GLU A 114 -2.22 -12.99 17.20
C GLU A 114 -3.63 -12.86 16.62
N LYS A 115 -3.80 -12.09 15.53
CA LYS A 115 -5.12 -11.85 14.93
C LYS A 115 -5.74 -13.11 14.33
N PHE A 116 -4.93 -13.99 13.74
CA PHE A 116 -5.40 -15.24 13.14
C PHE A 116 -5.29 -16.45 14.07
N LYS A 117 -4.79 -16.28 15.31
CA LYS A 117 -4.61 -17.35 16.30
C LYS A 117 -3.78 -18.53 15.75
N ASN A 118 -2.74 -18.24 14.98
CA ASN A 118 -1.95 -19.23 14.22
C ASN A 118 -2.77 -20.10 13.24
N GLY A 119 -3.99 -19.69 12.90
CA GLY A 119 -4.84 -20.36 11.92
C GLY A 119 -4.62 -19.86 10.49
N PRO A 120 -5.42 -20.36 9.53
CA PRO A 120 -5.37 -19.90 8.15
C PRO A 120 -5.66 -18.40 8.02
N ILE A 121 -4.84 -17.71 7.22
CA ILE A 121 -5.04 -16.30 6.88
C ILE A 121 -6.05 -16.24 5.73
N GLN A 122 -7.22 -15.66 5.99
CA GLN A 122 -8.22 -15.38 4.96
C GLN A 122 -7.88 -14.07 4.25
N ILE A 123 -7.93 -14.10 2.91
CA ILE A 123 -7.61 -12.96 2.06
C ILE A 123 -8.77 -12.73 1.10
N LEU A 124 -9.29 -11.51 1.08
CA LEU A 124 -10.25 -11.03 0.09
C LEU A 124 -9.51 -10.24 -0.99
N LEU A 125 -9.64 -10.69 -2.23
CA LEU A 125 -9.08 -10.05 -3.42
C LEU A 125 -10.21 -9.52 -4.30
N PHE A 126 -9.96 -8.43 -5.03
CA PHE A 126 -10.87 -8.01 -6.09
C PHE A 126 -10.90 -9.07 -7.20
N LYS A 127 -12.08 -9.54 -7.55
CA LYS A 127 -12.27 -10.44 -8.68
C LYS A 127 -12.34 -9.61 -9.95
N MET A 128 -11.28 -9.67 -10.77
CA MET A 128 -11.38 -9.22 -12.16
C MET A 128 -12.34 -10.19 -12.89
N ASN A 129 -13.50 -9.68 -13.30
CA ASN A 129 -14.41 -10.39 -14.20
C ASN A 129 -13.90 -10.32 -15.63
#